data_AF-A0A535A0Y3-F1
#
_entry.id   AF-A0A535A0Y3-F1
#
_cell.length_a   1.000
_cell.length_b   1.000
_cell.length_c   1.000
_cell.angle_alpha   90.00
_cell.angle_beta   90.00
_cell.angle_gamma   90.00
#
_symmetry.space_group_name_H-M   'P 1'
#
loop_
_entity.id
_entity.type
_entity.pdbx_description
1 polymer ?
#
loop_
_entity_poly.entity_id
_entity_poly.type
_entity_poly.pdbx_seq_one_letter_code
_entity_poly.pdbx_strand_id
1 'polypeptide(L)'
;MTGREALLQAFDRLFDAAAKKLSVVCTPEERAEAKEQFASRFEHALSLAQKVEIGELPSDVLAAMEAAIAQLSPAELAGVIASVPLAQQTQEMLRAIAFRQAEQRLLEHFALQADERYGGN
;
A
#
# COMPACT_ATOMS: atom_id res chain seq x y z
N MET A 1 8.16 20.61 1.01
CA MET A 1 7.20 19.56 1.40
C MET A 1 7.75 18.24 0.88
N THR A 2 7.71 17.18 1.67
CA THR A 2 8.15 15.85 1.22
C THR A 2 7.03 15.17 0.44
N GLY A 3 7.37 14.16 -0.37
CA GLY A 3 6.37 13.36 -1.06
C GLY A 3 5.40 12.65 -0.12
N ARG A 4 5.87 12.26 1.07
CA ARG A 4 5.02 11.70 2.13
C ARG A 4 3.93 12.69 2.54
N GLU A 5 4.30 13.94 2.81
CA GLU A 5 3.36 14.99 3.23
C GLU A 5 2.32 15.28 2.12
N ALA A 6 2.77 15.39 0.86
CA ALA A 6 1.89 15.60 -0.28
C ALA A 6 0.85 14.47 -0.43
N LEU A 7 1.28 13.20 -0.27
CA LEU A 7 0.39 12.04 -0.34
C LEU A 7 -0.61 11.99 0.82
N LEU A 8 -0.17 12.36 2.03
CA LEU A 8 -1.06 12.43 3.20
C LEU A 8 -2.10 13.55 3.10
N GLN A 9 -1.76 14.68 2.47
CA GLN A 9 -2.72 15.74 2.17
C GLN A 9 -3.68 15.34 1.03
N ALA A 10 -3.18 14.64 0.02
CA ALA A 10 -4.02 14.09 -1.04
C ALA A 10 -5.03 13.09 -0.48
N PHE A 11 -4.62 12.23 0.45
CA PHE A 11 -5.51 11.30 1.14
C PHE A 11 -6.69 12.03 1.79
N ASP A 12 -6.42 13.12 2.52
CA ASP A 12 -7.44 13.92 3.19
C ASP A 12 -8.53 14.40 2.23
N ARG A 13 -8.15 14.94 1.07
CA ARG A 13 -9.10 15.41 0.06
C ARG A 13 -9.92 14.28 -0.55
N LEU A 14 -9.26 13.17 -0.88
CA LEU A 14 -9.92 12.02 -1.50
C LEU A 14 -10.84 11.29 -0.51
N PHE A 15 -10.48 11.29 0.78
CA PHE A 15 -11.33 10.79 1.85
C PHE A 15 -12.62 11.60 1.93
N ASP A 16 -12.53 12.94 1.92
CA ASP A 16 -13.71 13.81 1.95
C ASP A 16 -14.61 13.60 0.72
N ALA A 17 -14.01 13.43 -0.46
CA ALA A 17 -14.76 13.10 -1.69
C ALA A 17 -15.48 11.75 -1.59
N ALA A 18 -14.81 10.72 -1.05
CA ALA A 18 -15.37 9.39 -0.86
C ALA A 18 -16.49 9.39 0.21
N ALA A 19 -16.28 10.02 1.37
CA ALA A 19 -17.27 10.14 2.42
C ALA A 19 -18.54 10.83 1.91
N LYS A 20 -18.38 11.91 1.11
CA LYS A 20 -19.50 12.59 0.46
C LYS A 20 -20.24 11.69 -0.53
N LYS A 21 -19.53 10.93 -1.37
CA LYS A 21 -20.14 9.96 -2.30
C LYS A 21 -20.94 8.88 -1.57
N LEU A 22 -20.42 8.43 -0.42
CA LEU A 22 -21.04 7.40 0.42
C LEU A 22 -22.17 7.93 1.32
N SER A 23 -22.35 9.26 1.40
CA SER A 23 -23.23 9.90 2.37
C SER A 23 -22.93 9.49 3.83
N VAL A 24 -21.65 9.31 4.16
CA VAL A 24 -21.19 8.96 5.51
C VAL A 24 -20.64 10.21 6.19
N VAL A 25 -21.00 10.40 7.45
CA VAL A 25 -20.42 11.43 8.32
C VAL A 25 -19.35 10.76 9.16
N CYS A 26 -18.10 11.22 9.02
CA CYS A 26 -16.98 10.76 9.84
C CYS A 26 -16.59 11.84 10.84
N THR A 27 -16.31 11.45 12.08
CA THR A 27 -15.73 12.37 13.07
C THR A 27 -14.27 12.69 12.73
N PRO A 28 -13.70 13.78 13.29
CA PRO A 28 -12.27 14.07 13.14
C PRO A 28 -11.36 12.92 13.60
N GLU A 29 -11.77 12.19 14.63
CA GLU A 29 -11.05 11.03 15.17
C GLU A 29 -11.08 9.87 14.17
N GLU A 30 -12.26 9.51 13.63
CA GLU A 30 -12.39 8.46 12.63
C GLU A 30 -11.58 8.77 11.36
N ARG A 31 -11.53 10.05 10.97
CA ARG A 31 -10.69 10.51 9.87
C ARG A 31 -9.20 10.33 10.18
N ALA A 32 -8.77 10.71 11.38
CA ALA A 32 -7.38 10.55 11.81
C ALA A 32 -6.98 9.07 11.84
N GLU A 33 -7.84 8.20 12.35
CA GLU A 33 -7.65 6.74 12.34
C GLU A 33 -7.54 6.20 10.92
N ALA A 34 -8.43 6.60 10.00
CA ALA A 34 -8.37 6.18 8.60
C ALA A 34 -7.06 6.61 7.93
N LYS A 35 -6.58 7.82 8.24
CA LYS A 35 -5.32 8.35 7.74
C LYS A 35 -4.11 7.61 8.31
N GLU A 36 -4.15 7.23 9.58
CA GLU A 36 -3.12 6.40 10.22
C GLU A 36 -3.08 4.99 9.63
N GLN A 37 -4.25 4.38 9.39
CA GLN A 37 -4.37 3.09 8.72
C GLN A 37 -3.80 3.15 7.29
N PHE A 38 -4.09 4.21 6.53
CA PHE A 38 -3.47 4.45 5.24
C PHE A 38 -1.94 4.56 5.36
N ALA A 39 -1.45 5.36 6.30
CA ALA A 39 -0.02 5.57 6.48
C ALA A 39 0.71 4.26 6.83
N SER A 40 0.17 3.50 7.79
CA SER A 40 0.69 2.20 8.20
C SER A 40 0.71 1.21 7.04
N ARG A 41 -0.38 1.13 6.29
CA ARG A 41 -0.53 0.17 5.20
C ARG A 41 0.37 0.47 4.00
N PHE A 42 0.67 1.74 3.75
CA PHE A 42 1.55 2.18 2.66
C PHE A 42 2.92 2.68 3.15
N GLU A 43 3.34 2.29 4.36
CA GLU A 43 4.56 2.82 4.99
C GLU A 43 5.81 2.65 4.12
N HIS A 44 5.96 1.51 3.44
CA HIS A 44 7.06 1.32 2.49
C HIS A 44 7.03 2.31 1.32
N ALA A 45 5.86 2.58 0.74
CA ALA A 45 5.73 3.55 -0.33
C ALA A 45 5.96 4.99 0.18
N LEU A 46 5.42 5.31 1.36
CA LEU A 46 5.56 6.62 1.98
C LEU A 46 6.99 6.93 2.45
N SER A 47 7.71 5.94 2.96
CA SER A 47 9.13 6.07 3.32
C SER A 47 10.04 6.28 2.10
N LEU A 48 9.68 5.70 0.94
CA LEU A 48 10.33 6.02 -0.33
C LEU A 48 10.00 7.44 -0.79
N ALA A 49 8.72 7.82 -0.75
CA ALA A 49 8.26 9.16 -1.12
C ALA A 49 8.84 10.27 -0.21
N GLN A 50 9.15 9.96 1.04
CA GLN A 50 9.80 10.90 1.97
C GLN A 50 11.18 11.35 1.49
N LYS A 51 11.88 10.51 0.72
CA LYS A 51 13.23 10.81 0.19
C LYS A 51 13.19 11.71 -1.04
N VAL A 52 12.00 12.02 -1.55
CA VAL A 52 11.79 12.85 -2.73
C VAL A 52 11.19 14.16 -2.30
N GLU A 53 11.90 15.26 -2.58
CA GLU A 53 11.29 16.58 -2.56
C GLU A 53 10.38 16.71 -3.76
N ILE A 54 9.10 16.94 -3.48
CA ILE A 54 8.10 17.20 -4.50
C ILE A 54 7.40 18.50 -4.15
N GLY A 55 7.01 19.25 -5.18
CA GLY A 55 6.06 20.34 -5.01
C GLY A 55 4.68 19.82 -4.59
N GLU A 56 3.72 20.73 -4.48
CA GLU A 56 2.32 20.33 -4.34
C GLU A 56 1.89 19.41 -5.48
N LEU A 57 1.10 18.38 -5.14
CA LEU A 57 0.45 17.55 -6.14
C LEU A 57 -0.37 18.46 -7.06
N PRO A 58 -0.19 18.39 -8.40
CA PRO A 58 -0.91 19.25 -9.32
C PRO A 58 -2.42 19.18 -9.08
N SER A 59 -3.05 20.34 -9.00
CA SER A 59 -4.47 20.45 -8.60
C SER A 59 -5.41 19.76 -9.58
N ASP A 60 -5.04 19.73 -10.86
CA ASP A 60 -5.74 19.04 -11.93
C ASP A 60 -5.72 17.52 -11.74
N VAL A 61 -4.59 16.95 -11.31
CA VAL A 61 -4.48 15.52 -10.98
C VAL A 61 -5.39 15.17 -9.81
N LEU A 62 -5.38 15.97 -8.73
CA LEU A 62 -6.28 15.75 -7.59
C LEU A 62 -7.76 15.87 -7.98
N ALA A 63 -8.12 16.88 -8.79
CA ALA A 63 -9.48 17.06 -9.27
C ALA A 63 -9.95 15.88 -10.14
N ALA A 64 -9.06 15.32 -10.97
CA ALA A 64 -9.36 14.14 -11.76
C ALA A 64 -9.62 12.91 -10.88
N MET A 65 -8.84 12.73 -9.80
CA MET A 65 -9.06 11.65 -8.84
C MET A 65 -10.40 11.82 -8.08
N GLU A 66 -10.73 13.04 -7.64
CA GLU A 66 -12.02 13.35 -7.02
C GLU A 66 -13.19 13.07 -7.96
N ALA A 67 -13.07 13.46 -9.23
CA ALA A 67 -14.09 13.19 -10.26
C ALA A 67 -14.27 11.68 -10.51
N ALA A 68 -13.17 10.92 -10.52
CA ALA A 68 -13.23 9.46 -10.65
C ALA A 68 -14.03 8.83 -9.50
N ILE A 69 -13.78 9.24 -8.26
CA ILE A 69 -14.56 8.79 -7.08
C ILE A 69 -16.05 9.12 -7.23
N ALA A 70 -16.37 10.34 -7.68
CA ALA A 70 -17.75 10.77 -7.85
C ALA A 70 -18.53 9.93 -8.89
N GLN A 71 -17.84 9.49 -9.94
CA GLN A 71 -18.42 8.73 -11.05
C GLN A 71 -18.58 7.24 -10.78
N LEU A 72 -17.97 6.69 -9.72
CA LEU A 72 -18.10 5.27 -9.38
C LEU A 72 -19.56 4.87 -9.20
N SER A 73 -19.97 3.81 -9.89
CA SER A 73 -21.22 3.11 -9.63
C SER A 73 -21.13 2.29 -8.33
N PRO A 74 -22.26 1.90 -7.72
CA PRO A 74 -22.25 1.07 -6.52
C PRO A 74 -21.52 -0.27 -6.70
N ALA A 75 -21.60 -0.89 -7.89
CA ALA A 75 -20.91 -2.14 -8.19
C ALA A 75 -19.39 -1.95 -8.25
N GLU A 76 -18.92 -0.87 -8.87
CA GLU A 76 -17.49 -0.54 -8.93
C GLU A 76 -16.95 -0.20 -7.54
N LEU A 77 -17.71 0.56 -6.74
CA LEU A 77 -17.35 0.85 -5.36
C LEU A 77 -17.20 -0.42 -4.51
N ALA A 78 -18.15 -1.36 -4.63
CA ALA A 78 -18.06 -2.66 -3.96
C ALA A 78 -16.82 -3.44 -4.42
N GLY A 79 -16.50 -3.40 -5.72
CA GLY A 79 -15.29 -3.97 -6.28
C GLY A 79 -14.01 -3.36 -5.70
N VAL A 80 -13.93 -2.03 -5.61
CA VAL A 80 -12.81 -1.31 -5.01
C VAL A 80 -12.64 -1.73 -3.55
N ILE A 81 -13.70 -1.70 -2.74
CA ILE A 81 -13.66 -2.07 -1.32
C ILE A 81 -13.19 -3.51 -1.14
N ALA A 82 -13.67 -4.45 -1.97
CA ALA A 82 -13.27 -5.86 -1.89
C ALA A 82 -11.82 -6.11 -2.38
N SER A 83 -11.36 -5.34 -3.39
CA SER A 83 -10.03 -5.52 -3.98
C SER A 83 -8.90 -5.16 -3.02
N VAL A 84 -9.12 -4.15 -2.17
CA VAL A 84 -8.14 -3.62 -1.23
C VAL A 84 -7.63 -4.70 -0.25
N PRO A 85 -8.47 -5.38 0.56
CA PRO A 85 -8.02 -6.46 1.44
C PRO A 85 -7.46 -7.66 0.68
N LEU A 86 -8.01 -7.99 -0.49
CA LEU A 86 -7.51 -9.10 -1.31
C LEU A 86 -6.07 -8.85 -1.81
N ALA A 87 -5.80 -7.65 -2.30
CA ALA A 87 -4.46 -7.27 -2.76
C ALA A 87 -3.44 -7.33 -1.62
N GLN A 88 -3.83 -6.94 -0.42
CA GLN A 88 -2.99 -6.95 0.77
C GLN A 88 -2.65 -8.38 1.19
N GLN A 89 -3.67 -9.23 1.33
CA GLN A 89 -3.48 -10.64 1.64
C GLN A 89 -2.58 -11.31 0.61
N THR A 90 -2.76 -10.98 -0.68
CA THR A 90 -1.91 -11.49 -1.76
C THR A 90 -0.46 -11.05 -1.60
N GLN A 91 -0.19 -9.78 -1.27
CA GLN A 91 1.17 -9.30 -1.02
C GLN A 91 1.83 -10.00 0.18
N GLU A 92 1.09 -10.25 1.25
CA GLU A 92 1.58 -10.98 2.43
C GLU A 92 1.90 -12.44 2.08
N MET A 93 1.02 -13.12 1.35
CA MET A 93 1.23 -14.48 0.89
C MET A 93 2.47 -14.58 -0.01
N LEU A 94 2.62 -13.67 -0.98
CA LEU A 94 3.79 -13.65 -1.87
C LEU A 94 5.09 -13.42 -1.09
N ARG A 95 5.08 -12.53 -0.10
CA ARG A 95 6.24 -12.31 0.79
C ARG A 95 6.59 -13.60 1.56
N ALA A 96 5.60 -14.28 2.12
CA ALA A 96 5.82 -15.53 2.85
C ALA A 96 6.34 -16.67 1.96
N ILE A 97 5.93 -16.72 0.69
CA ILE A 97 6.46 -17.66 -0.30
C ILE A 97 7.91 -17.32 -0.64
N ALA A 98 8.23 -16.06 -0.90
CA ALA A 98 9.58 -15.61 -1.22
C ALA A 98 10.57 -15.91 -0.08
N PHE A 99 10.16 -15.69 1.18
CA PHE A 99 10.97 -16.05 2.35
C PHE A 99 11.26 -17.56 2.40
N ARG A 100 10.24 -18.41 2.22
CA ARG A 100 10.42 -19.87 2.21
C ARG A 100 11.32 -20.35 1.08
N GLN A 101 11.21 -19.76 -0.11
CA GLN A 101 12.10 -20.08 -1.23
C GLN A 101 13.54 -19.66 -0.97
N ALA A 102 13.77 -18.50 -0.35
CA ALA A 102 15.11 -18.05 0.02
C ALA A 102 15.75 -18.98 1.07
N GLU A 103 14.98 -19.41 2.08
CA GLU A 103 15.43 -20.37 3.09
C GLU A 103 15.79 -21.72 2.45
N GLN A 104 14.94 -22.24 1.57
CA GLN A 104 15.21 -23.49 0.86
C GLN A 104 16.49 -23.41 0.03
N ARG A 105 16.72 -22.31 -0.72
CA ARG A 105 17.97 -22.12 -1.47
C ARG A 105 19.20 -22.06 -0.58
N LEU A 106 19.11 -21.43 0.59
CA LEU A 106 20.22 -21.41 1.56
C LEU A 106 20.51 -22.81 2.11
N LEU A 107 19.47 -23.59 2.43
CA LEU A 107 19.62 -24.97 2.87
C LEU A 107 20.25 -25.86 1.78
N GLU A 108 19.82 -25.71 0.53
CA GLU A 108 20.40 -26.41 -0.62
C GLU A 108 21.88 -26.04 -0.80
N HIS A 109 22.23 -24.75 -0.69
CA HIS A 109 23.63 -24.31 -0.73
C HIS A 109 24.47 -24.90 0.42
N PHE A 110 23.94 -24.96 1.65
CA PHE A 110 24.65 -25.57 2.77
C PHE A 110 24.80 -27.09 2.63
N ALA A 111 23.78 -27.77 2.09
CA ALA A 111 23.86 -29.20 1.81
C ALA A 111 24.95 -29.51 0.77
N LEU A 112 24.99 -28.76 -0.34
CA LEU A 112 26.01 -28.90 -1.38
C LEU A 112 27.43 -28.62 -0.84
N GLN A 113 27.60 -27.57 -0.02
CA GLN A 113 28.89 -27.27 0.59
C GLN A 113 29.33 -28.32 1.64
N ALA A 114 28.39 -28.96 2.33
CA ALA A 114 28.68 -30.03 3.28
C ALA A 114 29.09 -31.32 2.56
N ASP A 115 28.43 -31.64 1.45
CA ASP A 115 28.75 -32.80 0.61
C ASP A 115 30.15 -32.68 -0.02
N GLU A 116 30.52 -31.49 -0.50
CA GLU A 116 31.88 -31.19 -0.98
C GLU A 116 32.94 -31.29 0.13
N ARG A 117 32.58 -31.03 1.40
CA ARG A 117 33.52 -31.08 2.55
C ARG A 117 33.73 -32.48 3.11
N TYR A 118 32.73 -33.37 3.00
CA TYR A 118 32.79 -34.74 3.51
C TYR A 118 33.08 -35.79 2.42
N GLY A 119 33.02 -35.44 1.13
CA GLY A 119 33.36 -36.33 0.01
C GLY A 119 34.84 -36.36 -0.39
N GLY A 120 35.75 -35.75 0.39
CA GLY A 120 37.18 -35.71 0.11
C GLY A 120 38.01 -36.72 0.93
N ASN A 121 38.22 -37.90 0.33
CA ASN A 121 39.05 -39.06 0.74
C ASN A 121 38.57 -39.94 1.91
#